data_AF-A0A1F2Y755-F1
#
_entry.id   AF-A0A1F2Y755-F1
#
_cell.length_a   1.000
_cell.length_b   1.000
_cell.length_c   1.000
_cell.angle_alpha   90.00
_cell.angle_beta   90.00
_cell.angle_gamma   90.00
#
_symmetry.space_group_name_H-M   'P 1'
#
loop_
_entity.id
_entity.type
_entity.pdbx_description
1 polymer ?
#
loop_
_entity_poly.entity_id
_entity_poly.type
_entity_poly.pdbx_seq_one_letter_code
_entity_poly.pdbx_strand_id
1 'polypeptide(L)'
;MRYEFERDGHLVASVLWEGPAQVTFDVANPADRPQFERFFGAEVVYMDAGFDFGGGMSDEGMTSRRRDWTPWEFERQVRNLAHKLGCTVKRVETGPVEDRPEEVGAR
;
A
#
# COMPACT_ATOMS: atom_id res chain seq x y z
N MET A 1 0.69 -4.24 -9.70
CA MET A 1 1.78 -5.07 -9.13
C MET A 1 1.29 -5.68 -7.82
N ARG A 2 1.15 -7.02 -7.72
CA ARG A 2 0.55 -7.68 -6.55
C ARG A 2 1.59 -8.40 -5.70
N TYR A 3 1.42 -8.32 -4.39
CA TYR A 3 2.17 -9.07 -3.40
C TYR A 3 1.24 -9.84 -2.47
N GLU A 4 1.67 -11.03 -2.08
CA GLU A 4 0.94 -11.89 -1.14
C GLU A 4 1.78 -12.14 0.09
N PHE A 5 1.19 -11.88 1.25
CA PHE A 5 1.76 -12.10 2.57
C PHE A 5 1.35 -13.49 3.04
N GLU A 6 2.31 -14.32 3.38
CA GLU A 6 2.07 -15.67 3.90
C GLU A 6 2.68 -15.82 5.30
N ARG A 7 1.97 -16.52 6.17
CA ARG A 7 2.43 -16.89 7.51
C ARG A 7 2.03 -18.33 7.75
N ASP A 8 2.99 -19.17 8.12
CA ASP A 8 2.79 -20.61 8.35
C ASP A 8 2.11 -21.34 7.17
N GLY A 9 2.37 -20.90 5.94
CA GLY A 9 1.77 -21.48 4.72
C GLY A 9 0.34 -21.00 4.42
N HIS A 10 -0.20 -20.07 5.21
CA HIS A 10 -1.51 -19.46 5.00
C HIS A 10 -1.40 -18.04 4.46
N LEU A 11 -2.24 -17.71 3.48
CA LEU A 11 -2.37 -16.33 2.98
C LEU A 11 -2.95 -15.45 4.09
N VAL A 12 -2.21 -14.40 4.45
CA VAL A 12 -2.60 -13.38 5.44
C VAL A 12 -3.26 -12.20 4.74
N ALA A 13 -2.63 -11.71 3.67
CA ALA A 13 -3.14 -10.58 2.91
C ALA A 13 -2.61 -10.59 1.47
N SER A 14 -3.39 -10.00 0.57
CA SER A 14 -2.94 -9.60 -0.76
C SER A 14 -2.92 -8.08 -0.86
N VAL A 15 -1.87 -7.53 -1.47
CA VAL A 15 -1.70 -6.09 -1.65
C VAL A 15 -1.39 -5.83 -3.12
N LEU A 16 -2.24 -5.04 -3.77
CA LEU A 16 -2.13 -4.62 -5.15
C LEU A 16 -1.78 -3.13 -5.20
N TRP A 17 -0.67 -2.81 -5.85
CA TRP A 17 -0.35 -1.45 -6.27
C TRP A 17 -0.89 -1.20 -7.67
N GLU A 18 -1.72 -0.17 -7.78
CA GLU A 18 -2.41 0.28 -8.99
C GLU A 18 -1.82 1.59 -9.52
N GLY A 19 -1.10 2.33 -8.67
CA GLY A 19 -0.44 3.56 -9.02
C GLY A 19 0.02 4.34 -7.79
N PRO A 20 0.65 5.52 -7.97
CA PRO A 20 0.95 6.43 -6.87
C PRO A 20 -0.32 6.71 -6.05
N ALA A 21 -0.21 6.63 -4.72
CA ALA A 21 -1.34 6.76 -3.79
C ALA A 21 -2.49 5.74 -3.95
N GLN A 22 -2.36 4.75 -4.82
CA GLN A 22 -3.41 3.75 -5.12
C GLN A 22 -2.89 2.35 -4.77
N VAL A 23 -3.27 1.92 -3.57
CA VAL A 23 -2.97 0.58 -3.06
C VAL A 23 -4.28 -0.04 -2.57
N THR A 24 -4.65 -1.14 -3.19
CA THR A 24 -5.77 -1.98 -2.77
C THR A 24 -5.22 -3.17 -1.98
N PHE A 25 -5.83 -3.52 -0.86
CA PHE A 25 -5.43 -4.70 -0.10
C PHE A 25 -6.64 -5.48 0.39
N ASP A 26 -6.50 -6.81 0.39
CA ASP A 26 -7.46 -7.75 0.94
C ASP A 26 -6.78 -8.56 2.04
N VAL A 27 -7.44 -8.67 3.20
CA VAL A 27 -6.89 -9.35 4.38
C VAL A 27 -7.77 -10.52 4.72
N ALA A 28 -7.19 -11.72 4.73
CA ALA A 28 -7.91 -12.97 4.94
C ALA A 28 -8.46 -13.09 6.37
N ASN A 29 -7.71 -12.57 7.36
CA ASN A 29 -8.14 -12.55 8.75
C ASN A 29 -8.50 -11.11 9.19
N PRO A 30 -9.75 -10.85 9.62
CA PRO A 30 -10.16 -9.54 10.12
C PRO A 30 -9.31 -9.01 11.28
N ALA A 31 -8.67 -9.88 12.06
CA ALA A 31 -7.79 -9.47 13.17
C ALA A 31 -6.50 -8.78 12.69
N ASP A 32 -6.02 -9.10 11.49
CA ASP A 32 -4.79 -8.51 10.93
C ASP A 32 -5.09 -7.17 10.21
N ARG A 33 -6.35 -6.94 9.79
CA ARG A 33 -6.79 -5.76 9.02
C ARG A 33 -6.37 -4.40 9.60
N PRO A 34 -6.49 -4.13 10.93
CA PRO A 34 -6.09 -2.85 11.49
C PRO A 34 -4.61 -2.50 11.28
N GLN A 35 -3.74 -3.52 11.18
CA GLN A 35 -2.31 -3.31 10.96
C GLN A 35 -2.04 -2.86 9.51
N PHE A 36 -2.75 -3.47 8.55
CA PHE A 36 -2.69 -3.10 7.14
C PHE A 36 -3.31 -1.71 6.90
N GLU A 37 -4.46 -1.43 7.51
CA GLU A 37 -5.10 -0.11 7.45
C GLU A 37 -4.21 0.97 8.06
N ARG A 38 -3.62 0.72 9.24
CA ARG A 38 -2.67 1.66 9.84
C ARG A 38 -1.43 1.82 8.98
N PHE A 39 -0.93 0.75 8.36
CA PHE A 39 0.24 0.85 7.50
C PHE A 39 -0.09 1.62 6.23
N PHE A 40 -1.05 1.19 5.41
CA PHE A 40 -1.35 1.81 4.11
C PHE A 40 -2.13 3.12 4.23
N GLY A 41 -2.91 3.29 5.29
CA GLY A 41 -3.64 4.52 5.61
C GLY A 41 -2.84 5.54 6.40
N ALA A 42 -1.65 5.21 6.91
CA ALA A 42 -0.77 6.19 7.54
C ALA A 42 -0.24 7.19 6.50
N GLU A 43 -0.67 8.43 6.67
CA GLU A 43 -0.10 9.65 6.12
C GLU A 43 1.41 9.64 6.32
N VAL A 44 2.18 9.67 5.23
CA VAL A 44 3.62 9.85 5.31
C VAL A 44 3.86 11.35 5.17
N VAL A 45 4.01 12.00 6.32
CA VAL A 45 4.55 13.36 6.37
C VAL A 45 6.01 13.26 5.94
N TYR A 46 6.32 13.74 4.75
CA TYR A 46 7.71 14.05 4.39
C TYR A 46 8.14 15.20 5.32
N MET A 47 8.83 14.88 6.42
CA MET A 47 9.72 15.86 7.02
C MET A 47 10.86 16.03 6.03
N ASP A 48 10.75 17.05 5.19
CA ASP A 48 11.84 17.51 4.36
C ASP A 48 12.98 17.94 5.28
N ALA A 49 13.97 17.08 5.43
CA ALA A 49 15.23 17.40 6.09
C ALA A 49 16.16 17.96 5.00
N GLY A 50 16.01 19.24 4.67
CA GLY A 50 16.72 19.83 3.53
C GLY A 50 16.73 21.35 3.42
N PHE A 51 17.38 22.02 4.39
CA PHE A 51 18.04 23.33 4.27
C PHE A 51 17.22 24.63 4.37
N ASP A 52 17.59 25.35 5.44
CA ASP A 52 17.24 26.71 5.85
C ASP A 52 17.58 27.75 4.76
N PHE A 53 16.57 28.49 4.27
CA PHE A 53 16.78 29.82 3.69
C PHE A 53 15.63 30.74 4.07
N GLY A 54 15.73 31.30 5.28
CA GLY A 54 15.34 32.69 5.55
C GLY A 54 13.85 33.02 5.48
N GLY A 55 13.23 33.04 6.66
CA GLY A 55 12.23 34.05 6.99
C GLY A 55 10.82 33.80 6.46
N GLY A 56 10.01 33.16 7.31
CA GLY A 56 8.56 33.14 7.15
C GLY A 56 7.98 31.87 7.74
N MET A 57 7.41 31.97 8.94
CA MET A 57 6.41 31.00 9.38
C MET A 57 5.19 31.16 8.46
N SER A 58 5.21 30.50 7.30
CA SER A 58 4.01 30.32 6.49
C SER A 58 3.31 29.07 7.01
N ASP A 59 2.13 29.28 7.59
CA ASP A 59 1.10 28.29 7.89
C ASP A 59 0.48 27.75 6.59
N GLU A 60 1.31 27.43 5.59
CA GLU A 60 0.88 27.07 4.24
C GLU A 60 1.36 25.66 3.89
N GLY A 61 0.47 24.72 4.15
CA GLY A 61 0.41 23.45 3.44
C GLY A 61 1.10 22.29 4.15
N MET A 62 0.48 21.75 5.20
CA MET A 62 0.49 20.30 5.40
C MET A 62 -0.17 19.67 4.16
N THR A 63 0.59 19.50 3.09
CA THR A 63 0.16 18.73 1.92
C THR A 63 0.24 17.26 2.30
N SER A 64 -0.82 16.77 2.94
CA SER A 64 -1.10 15.36 3.14
C SER A 64 -1.21 14.68 1.77
N ARG A 65 -0.10 14.24 1.18
CA ARG A 65 -0.14 13.35 0.03
C ARG A 65 -0.24 11.91 0.54
N ARG A 66 -1.36 11.26 0.23
CA ARG A 66 -1.47 9.81 0.23
C ARG A 66 -0.23 9.24 -0.47
N ARG A 67 0.37 8.17 0.06
CA ARG A 67 1.73 7.69 -0.30
C ARG A 67 1.99 7.67 -1.81
N ASP A 68 2.70 8.66 -2.33
CA ASP A 68 3.16 8.76 -3.72
C ASP A 68 4.39 7.86 -3.97
N TRP A 69 4.31 6.59 -3.57
CA TRP A 69 5.41 5.67 -3.74
C TRP A 69 5.63 5.36 -5.22
N THR A 70 6.90 5.42 -5.61
CA THR A 70 7.37 4.76 -6.82
C THR A 70 7.23 3.23 -6.69
N PRO A 71 7.25 2.48 -7.81
CA PRO A 71 7.13 1.02 -7.77
C PRO A 71 8.17 0.33 -6.87
N TRP A 72 9.40 0.83 -6.85
CA TRP A 72 10.47 0.26 -6.02
C TRP A 72 10.28 0.57 -4.53
N GLU A 73 9.77 1.77 -4.19
CA GLU A 73 9.45 2.13 -2.80
C GLU A 73 8.32 1.28 -2.27
N PHE A 74 7.28 1.07 -3.09
CA PHE A 74 6.19 0.17 -2.73
C PHE A 74 6.70 -1.25 -2.44
N GLU A 75 7.52 -1.81 -3.32
CA GLU A 75 8.13 -3.13 -3.10
C GLU A 75 8.95 -3.18 -1.80
N ARG A 76 9.80 -2.17 -1.57
CA ARG A 76 10.61 -2.08 -0.35
C ARG A 76 9.74 -2.01 0.90
N GLN A 77 8.67 -1.22 0.87
CA GLN A 77 7.78 -1.04 2.01
C GLN A 77 6.94 -2.29 2.30
N VAL A 78 6.49 -3.00 1.27
CA VAL A 78 5.81 -4.29 1.39
C VAL A 78 6.73 -5.34 2.02
N ARG A 79 7.99 -5.43 1.60
CA ARG A 79 8.99 -6.34 2.19
C ARG A 79 9.29 -5.98 3.66
N ASN A 80 9.42 -4.69 3.96
CA ASN A 80 9.61 -4.21 5.33
C ASN A 80 8.40 -4.54 6.23
N LEU A 81 7.18 -4.39 5.71
CA LEU A 81 5.97 -4.77 6.44
C LEU A 81 5.94 -6.27 6.72
N ALA A 82 6.27 -7.09 5.72
CA ALA A 82 6.30 -8.55 5.87
C ALA A 82 7.27 -8.97 6.99
N HIS A 83 8.47 -8.39 7.02
CA HIS A 83 9.44 -8.61 8.08
C HIS A 83 8.91 -8.21 9.46
N LYS A 84 8.21 -7.07 9.58
CA LYS A 84 7.61 -6.62 10.85
C LYS A 84 6.50 -7.53 11.34
N LEU A 85 5.75 -8.14 10.42
CA LEU A 85 4.62 -9.02 10.73
C LEU A 85 5.04 -10.49 10.91
N GLY A 86 6.31 -10.82 10.69
CA GLY A 86 6.78 -12.21 10.70
C GLY A 86 6.22 -13.03 9.53
N CYS A 87 5.84 -12.36 8.44
CA CYS A 87 5.32 -12.99 7.23
C CYS A 87 6.42 -13.10 6.16
N THR A 88 6.29 -14.10 5.30
CA THR A 88 6.96 -14.10 3.99
C THR A 88 6.13 -13.30 3.00
N VAL A 89 6.79 -12.72 2.00
CA VAL A 89 6.08 -12.01 0.93
C VAL A 89 6.59 -12.44 -0.43
N LYS A 90 5.65 -12.72 -1.34
CA LYS A 90 5.95 -13.10 -2.72
C LYS A 90 5.30 -12.11 -3.68
N ARG A 91 6.02 -11.74 -4.73
CA ARG A 91 5.46 -11.00 -5.86
C ARG A 91 4.68 -11.99 -6.71
N VAL A 92 3.43 -11.66 -7.00
CA VAL A 92 2.58 -12.45 -7.90
C VAL A 92 2.46 -11.68 -9.21
N GLU A 93 2.74 -12.36 -10.32
CA GLU A 93 2.42 -11.85 -11.64
C GLU A 93 0.90 -11.82 -11.76
N THR A 94 0.31 -10.62 -11.64
CA THR A 94 -1.05 -10.39 -12.10
C THR A 94 -1.07 -10.63 -13.60
N GLY A 95 -1.53 -11.81 -14.02
CA GLY A 95 -1.98 -12.04 -15.39
C GLY A 95 -3.11 -11.06 -15.77
N PRO A 96 -3.57 -11.05 -17.04
CA PRO A 96 -4.63 -10.14 -17.47
C PRO A 96 -5.80 -10.25 -16.49
N VAL A 97 -6.18 -9.10 -15.91
CA VAL A 97 -7.33 -8.98 -15.03
C VAL A 97 -8.53 -9.54 -15.78
N GLU A 98 -9.13 -10.63 -15.28
CA GLU A 98 -10.38 -11.13 -15.85
C GLU A 98 -11.39 -9.98 -15.88
N ASP A 99 -11.89 -9.68 -17.08
CA ASP A 99 -12.95 -8.70 -17.30
C ASP A 99 -14.08 -8.96 -16.30
N ARG A 100 -14.47 -7.90 -15.60
CA ARG A 100 -15.67 -7.89 -14.75
C ARG A 100 -16.80 -8.58 -15.53
N PRO A 101 -17.51 -9.58 -14.97
CA PRO A 101 -18.66 -10.13 -15.67
C PRO A 101 -19.63 -8.98 -15.92
N GLU A 102 -19.84 -8.64 -17.20
CA GLU A 102 -20.93 -7.75 -17.59
C GLU A 102 -22.20 -8.33 -16.97
N GLU A 103 -22.86 -7.53 -16.12
CA GLU A 103 -24.19 -7.86 -15.65
C GLU A 103 -25.02 -8.18 -16.89
N VAL A 104 -25.40 -9.46 -17.02
CA VAL A 104 -26.38 -9.92 -17.99
C VAL A 104 -27.69 -9.26 -17.59
N GLY A 105 -27.88 -8.03 -18.07
CA GLY A 105 -29.12 -7.30 -18.02
C GLY A 105 -30.12 -8.05 -18.86
N ALA A 106 -30.91 -8.88 -18.18
CA ALA A 106 -32.11 -9.46 -18.74
C ALA A 106 -33.05 -8.33 -19.21
N ARG A 107 -33.29 -8.24 -20.52
CA ARG A 107 -34.58 -7.79 -21.06
C ARG A 107 -34.80 -8.18 -22.50
#